data_AF-A0A7R9VRN1-F1
#
_entry.id   AF-A0A7R9VRN1-F1
#
_cell.length_a   1.000
_cell.length_b   1.000
_cell.length_c   1.000
_cell.angle_alpha   90.00
_cell.angle_beta   90.00
_cell.angle_gamma   90.00
#
_symmetry.space_group_name_H-M   'P 1'
#
loop_
_entity.id
_entity.type
_entity.pdbx_description
1 polymer ?
#
loop_
_entity_poly.entity_id
_entity_poly.type
_entity_poly.pdbx_seq_one_letter_code
_entity_poly.pdbx_strand_id
1 'polypeptide(L)'
;ILFVCLAKIGSFFAFYRKRPAAANIYTLLWEASWIGTSIFFVATRTVKLIIAAVLQVGRLDVPFLADGAGQVGPVHLDKFPMIFRADILQHEAHRHPFIERLGKLYLMKIRHRDTFLKAAGSVWRTVFVLTLMPWMRQYRYSARYGADWKARIKMANLLETSTKDPENSEKKNSASRIAVKSKRAAAGLMQEIFE
;
A
#
# COMPACT_ATOMS: atom_id res chain seq x y z
N ILE A 1 23.95 6.32 -39.72
CA ILE A 1 22.81 6.15 -40.66
C ILE A 1 23.21 6.63 -42.07
N LEU A 2 23.65 7.88 -42.24
CA LEU A 2 24.01 8.43 -43.56
C LEU A 2 25.17 7.68 -44.25
N PHE A 3 26.19 7.26 -43.49
CA PHE A 3 27.29 6.41 -43.97
C PHE A 3 26.82 5.02 -44.46
N VAL A 4 25.82 4.44 -43.78
CA VAL A 4 25.23 3.13 -44.13
C VAL A 4 24.41 3.22 -45.42
N CYS A 5 23.71 4.34 -45.64
CA CYS A 5 22.96 4.59 -46.88
C CYS A 5 23.89 4.75 -48.10
N LEU A 6 25.01 5.47 -47.96
CA LEU A 6 26.00 5.64 -49.03
C LEU A 6 26.70 4.33 -49.39
N ALA A 7 27.04 3.50 -48.38
CA ALA A 7 27.63 2.19 -48.60
C ALA A 7 26.69 1.25 -49.37
N LYS A 8 25.38 1.27 -49.08
CA LYS A 8 24.39 0.45 -49.78
C LYS A 8 24.28 0.77 -51.28
N ILE A 9 24.34 2.05 -51.66
CA ILE A 9 24.26 2.46 -53.07
C ILE A 9 25.47 1.93 -53.85
N GLY A 10 26.67 1.95 -53.25
CA GLY A 10 27.88 1.36 -53.85
C GLY A 10 27.79 -0.15 -54.03
N SER A 11 27.15 -0.87 -53.10
CA SER A 11 26.97 -2.32 -53.19
C SER A 11 26.09 -2.75 -54.37
N PHE A 12 25.06 -1.98 -54.73
CA PHE A 12 24.21 -2.30 -55.88
C PHE A 12 24.99 -2.29 -57.22
N PHE A 13 25.95 -1.38 -57.37
CA PHE A 13 26.83 -1.37 -58.55
C PHE A 13 27.83 -2.52 -58.57
N ALA A 14 28.24 -3.02 -57.41
CA ALA A 14 29.15 -4.17 -57.29
C ALA A 14 28.51 -5.49 -57.77
N PHE A 15 27.20 -5.67 -57.58
CA PHE A 15 26.47 -6.87 -58.04
C PHE A 15 26.45 -7.04 -59.56
N TYR A 16 26.53 -5.95 -60.33
CA TYR A 16 26.55 -5.99 -61.80
C TYR A 16 27.93 -6.28 -62.41
N ARG A 17 28.92 -6.67 -61.61
CA ARG A 17 30.25 -7.18 -62.04
C ARG A 17 31.02 -6.36 -63.09
N LYS A 18 30.71 -5.07 -63.31
CA LYS A 18 31.51 -4.21 -64.21
C LYS A 18 32.97 -4.10 -63.78
N ARG A 19 33.26 -4.26 -62.47
CA ARG A 19 34.61 -4.23 -61.89
C ARG A 19 34.72 -5.21 -60.71
N PRO A 20 35.14 -6.47 -60.92
CA PRO A 20 35.15 -7.50 -59.87
C PRO A 20 36.13 -7.20 -58.73
N ALA A 21 37.28 -6.58 -59.02
CA ALA A 21 38.26 -6.21 -58.01
C ALA A 21 37.71 -5.18 -57.00
N ALA A 22 36.97 -4.18 -57.50
CA ALA A 22 36.34 -3.17 -56.65
C ALA A 22 35.25 -3.79 -55.76
N ALA A 23 34.44 -4.71 -56.31
CA ALA A 23 33.42 -5.43 -55.56
C ALA A 23 34.00 -6.19 -54.36
N ASN A 24 35.12 -6.91 -54.55
CA ASN A 24 35.78 -7.64 -53.47
C ASN A 24 36.29 -6.72 -52.36
N ILE A 25 36.89 -5.57 -52.72
CA ILE A 25 37.36 -4.59 -51.74
C ILE A 25 36.19 -4.00 -50.95
N TYR A 26 35.07 -3.66 -51.60
CA TYR A 26 33.89 -3.14 -50.91
C TYR A 26 33.27 -4.17 -49.96
N THR A 27 33.20 -5.44 -50.36
CA THR A 27 32.72 -6.51 -49.48
C THR A 27 33.62 -6.66 -48.25
N LEU A 28 34.94 -6.66 -48.43
CA LEU A 28 35.90 -6.76 -47.33
C LEU A 28 35.80 -5.56 -46.38
N LEU A 29 35.69 -4.33 -46.92
CA LEU A 29 35.49 -3.12 -46.13
C LEU A 29 34.17 -3.17 -45.35
N TRP A 30 33.11 -3.71 -45.95
CA TRP A 30 31.82 -3.85 -45.30
C TRP A 30 31.86 -4.85 -44.15
N GLU A 31 32.48 -6.01 -44.35
CA GLU A 31 32.70 -7.02 -43.30
C GLU A 31 33.57 -6.47 -42.16
N ALA A 32 34.67 -5.77 -42.49
CA ALA A 32 35.52 -5.11 -41.51
C ALA A 32 34.76 -4.02 -40.72
N SER A 33 33.86 -3.28 -41.38
CA SER A 33 33.01 -2.29 -40.71
C SER A 33 32.07 -2.94 -39.68
N TRP A 34 31.49 -4.11 -39.98
CA TRP A 34 30.65 -4.84 -39.03
C TRP A 34 31.43 -5.29 -37.79
N ILE A 35 32.63 -5.82 -37.99
CA ILE A 35 33.54 -6.19 -36.90
C ILE A 35 33.89 -4.95 -36.05
N GLY A 36 34.20 -3.83 -36.70
CA GLY A 36 34.45 -2.56 -36.00
C GLY A 36 33.27 -2.11 -35.14
N THR A 37 32.05 -2.19 -35.68
CA THR A 37 30.84 -1.80 -34.92
C THR A 37 30.54 -2.72 -33.74
N SER A 38 30.77 -4.04 -33.88
CA SER A 38 30.55 -4.98 -32.77
C SER A 38 31.55 -4.77 -31.64
N ILE A 39 32.84 -4.57 -31.98
CA ILE A 39 33.90 -4.23 -31.00
C ILE A 39 33.56 -2.93 -30.28
N PHE A 40 33.14 -1.90 -31.01
CA PHE A 40 32.74 -0.62 -30.41
C PHE A 40 31.56 -0.77 -29.45
N PHE A 41 30.53 -1.55 -29.81
CA PHE A 41 29.39 -1.80 -28.94
C PHE A 41 29.80 -2.56 -27.66
N VAL A 42 30.67 -3.57 -27.78
CA VAL A 42 31.21 -4.29 -26.61
C VAL A 42 32.03 -3.34 -25.73
N ALA A 43 32.92 -2.53 -26.30
CA ALA A 43 33.74 -1.59 -25.55
C ALA A 43 32.90 -0.56 -24.76
N THR A 44 31.90 0.04 -25.40
CA THR A 44 31.00 1.00 -24.73
C THR A 44 30.18 0.33 -23.62
N ARG A 45 29.76 -0.92 -23.80
CA ARG A 45 29.10 -1.72 -22.74
C ARG A 45 30.05 -2.00 -21.58
N THR A 46 31.30 -2.38 -21.85
CA THR A 46 32.32 -2.63 -20.82
C THR A 46 32.58 -1.39 -19.97
N VAL A 47 32.74 -0.22 -20.59
CA VAL A 47 32.93 1.04 -19.86
C VAL A 47 31.74 1.34 -18.94
N LYS A 48 30.50 1.17 -19.44
CA LYS A 48 29.29 1.36 -18.62
C LYS A 48 29.24 0.41 -17.43
N LEU A 49 29.63 -0.86 -17.62
CA LEU A 49 29.67 -1.86 -16.54
C LEU A 49 30.75 -1.55 -15.51
N ILE A 50 31.93 -1.08 -15.92
CA ILE A 50 32.99 -0.67 -14.99
C ILE A 50 32.53 0.51 -14.14
N ILE A 51 31.92 1.53 -14.76
CA ILE A 51 31.39 2.69 -14.03
C ILE A 51 30.29 2.25 -13.06
N ALA A 52 29.35 1.42 -13.52
CA ALA A 52 28.30 0.88 -12.66
C ALA A 52 28.86 0.07 -11.49
N ALA A 53 29.89 -0.75 -11.73
CA ALA A 53 30.60 -1.50 -10.69
C ALA A 53 31.19 -0.58 -9.64
N VAL A 54 32.00 0.40 -10.04
CA VAL A 54 32.65 1.35 -9.12
C VAL A 54 31.63 2.13 -8.29
N LEU A 55 30.53 2.60 -8.91
CA LEU A 55 29.48 3.33 -8.20
C LEU A 55 28.67 2.44 -7.24
N GLN A 56 28.56 1.14 -7.52
CA GLN A 56 27.74 0.22 -6.73
C GLN A 56 28.53 -0.54 -5.65
N VAL A 57 29.87 -0.52 -5.66
CA VAL A 57 30.70 -1.17 -4.60
C VAL A 57 30.28 -0.73 -3.18
N GLY A 58 29.84 0.52 -3.01
CA GLY A 58 29.43 1.05 -1.70
C GLY A 58 27.97 0.77 -1.31
N ARG A 59 27.14 0.22 -2.19
CA ARG A 59 25.72 -0.05 -1.90
C ARG A 59 25.51 -1.53 -1.59
N LEU A 60 25.14 -1.83 -0.35
CA LEU A 60 24.84 -3.19 0.11
C LEU A 60 23.38 -3.59 -0.10
N ASP A 61 22.50 -2.62 -0.37
CA ASP A 61 21.05 -2.84 -0.44
C ASP A 61 20.57 -3.50 -1.75
N VAL A 62 21.37 -3.45 -2.83
CA VAL A 62 20.95 -3.88 -4.17
C VAL A 62 21.95 -4.91 -4.71
N PRO A 63 21.48 -6.06 -5.22
CA PRO A 63 22.36 -7.05 -5.83
C PRO A 63 23.05 -6.47 -7.07
N PHE A 64 24.36 -6.67 -7.18
CA PHE A 64 25.14 -6.18 -8.30
C PHE A 64 24.95 -7.04 -9.56
N LEU A 65 24.83 -8.36 -9.36
CA LEU A 65 24.62 -9.31 -10.44
C LEU A 65 23.14 -9.46 -10.75
N ALA A 66 22.83 -9.69 -12.03
CA ALA A 66 21.49 -10.09 -12.45
C ALA A 66 21.09 -11.42 -11.80
N ASP A 67 19.78 -11.63 -11.65
CA ASP A 67 19.24 -12.87 -11.06
C ASP A 67 19.78 -14.11 -11.79
N GLY A 68 20.41 -15.01 -11.04
CA GLY A 68 21.03 -16.24 -11.56
C GLY A 68 22.46 -16.08 -12.10
N ALA A 69 22.93 -14.87 -12.43
CA ALA A 69 24.29 -14.66 -12.94
C ALA A 69 25.38 -14.92 -11.89
N GLY A 70 25.04 -14.81 -10.61
CA GLY A 70 25.94 -15.08 -9.48
C GLY A 70 25.89 -16.52 -8.95
N GLN A 71 25.08 -17.40 -9.54
CA GLN A 71 24.87 -18.76 -9.03
C GLN A 71 25.65 -19.76 -9.88
N VAL A 72 26.87 -20.09 -9.44
CA VAL A 72 27.69 -21.14 -10.06
C VAL A 72 27.52 -22.41 -9.23
N GLY A 73 26.51 -23.20 -9.60
CA GLY A 73 26.12 -24.40 -8.86
C GLY A 73 25.64 -24.08 -7.44
N PRO A 74 26.19 -24.72 -6.39
CA PRO A 74 25.82 -24.40 -5.00
C PRO A 74 26.44 -23.09 -4.49
N VAL A 75 27.41 -22.52 -5.21
CA VAL A 75 28.14 -21.33 -4.77
C VAL A 75 27.46 -20.07 -5.30
N HIS A 76 27.10 -19.18 -4.38
CA HIS A 76 26.60 -17.84 -4.70
C HIS A 76 27.76 -16.86 -4.56
N LEU A 77 28.11 -16.17 -5.65
CA LEU A 77 29.22 -15.23 -5.72
C LEU A 77 28.96 -13.94 -4.94
N ASP A 78 27.70 -13.50 -4.87
CA ASP A 78 27.30 -12.30 -4.14
C ASP A 78 26.26 -12.64 -3.07
N LYS A 79 26.73 -12.80 -1.82
CA LYS A 79 25.87 -13.12 -0.65
C LYS A 79 25.57 -11.91 0.22
N PHE A 80 26.23 -10.78 -0.02
CA PHE A 80 26.17 -9.62 0.88
C PHE A 80 24.76 -9.03 1.04
N PRO A 81 23.98 -8.81 -0.04
CA PRO A 81 22.62 -8.28 0.08
C PRO A 81 21.70 -9.17 0.92
N MET A 82 21.90 -10.50 0.84
CA MET A 82 21.12 -11.47 1.62
C MET A 82 21.45 -11.39 3.10
N ILE A 83 22.73 -11.31 3.45
CA ILE A 83 23.18 -11.18 4.84
C ILE A 83 22.70 -9.86 5.42
N PHE A 84 22.85 -8.76 4.66
CA PHE A 84 22.40 -7.44 5.09
C PHE A 84 20.88 -7.38 5.32
N ARG A 85 20.09 -7.97 4.42
CA ARG A 85 18.64 -8.06 4.60
C ARG A 85 18.26 -8.91 5.81
N ALA A 86 18.95 -10.03 6.03
CA ALA A 86 18.74 -10.85 7.22
C ALA A 86 19.03 -10.07 8.50
N ASP A 87 20.10 -9.27 8.50
CA ASP A 87 20.46 -8.40 9.64
C ASP A 87 19.41 -7.32 9.89
N ILE A 88 18.90 -6.65 8.85
CA ILE A 88 17.78 -5.69 9.00
C ILE A 88 16.56 -6.39 9.60
N LEU A 89 16.18 -7.55 9.07
CA LEU A 89 15.01 -8.28 9.56
C LEU A 89 15.19 -8.73 11.01
N GLN A 90 16.40 -9.13 11.39
CA GLN A 90 16.72 -9.47 12.78
C GLN A 90 16.62 -8.24 13.68
N HIS A 91 17.17 -7.10 13.26
CA HIS A 91 17.08 -5.84 14.01
C HIS A 91 15.62 -5.37 14.15
N GLU A 92 14.83 -5.43 13.09
CA GLU A 92 13.41 -5.09 13.11
C GLU A 92 12.60 -6.03 14.00
N ALA A 93 12.91 -7.33 13.99
CA ALA A 93 12.26 -8.31 14.85
C ALA A 93 12.57 -8.08 16.34
N HIS A 94 13.82 -7.74 16.68
CA HIS A 94 14.22 -7.51 18.07
C HIS A 94 13.87 -6.11 18.60
N ARG A 95 13.94 -5.08 17.76
CA ARG A 95 13.72 -3.68 18.13
C ARG A 95 12.55 -3.08 17.38
N HIS A 96 11.39 -3.73 17.53
CA HIS A 96 10.19 -3.21 16.92
C HIS A 96 9.71 -1.97 17.69
N PRO A 97 9.71 -0.76 17.10
CA PRO A 97 9.44 0.49 17.81
C PRO A 97 8.07 0.51 18.48
N PHE A 98 7.14 -0.28 17.96
CA PHE A 98 5.81 -0.41 18.55
C PHE A 98 5.76 -1.34 19.77
N ILE A 99 6.59 -2.40 19.81
CA ILE A 99 6.66 -3.28 20.99
C ILE A 99 7.30 -2.53 22.15
N GLU A 100 8.35 -1.75 21.89
CA GLU A 100 8.97 -0.90 22.93
C GLU A 100 7.99 0.15 23.47
N ARG A 101 7.23 0.81 22.58
CA ARG A 101 6.18 1.76 22.97
C ARG A 101 5.06 1.07 23.75
N LEU A 102 4.66 -0.15 23.36
CA LEU A 102 3.70 -0.95 24.13
C LEU A 102 4.25 -1.24 25.53
N GLY A 103 5.48 -1.73 25.62
CA GLY A 103 6.13 -2.02 26.91
C GLY A 103 6.13 -0.80 27.83
N LYS A 104 6.53 0.36 27.30
CA LYS A 104 6.49 1.64 28.04
C LYS A 104 5.07 2.02 28.48
N LEU A 105 4.07 1.81 27.63
CA LEU A 105 2.66 2.07 27.95
C LEU A 105 2.18 1.16 29.10
N TYR A 106 2.51 -0.13 29.07
CA TYR A 106 2.16 -1.06 30.15
C TYR A 106 2.89 -0.71 31.46
N LEU A 107 4.16 -0.33 31.40
CA LEU A 107 4.91 0.16 32.57
C LEU A 107 4.26 1.42 33.16
N MET A 108 3.82 2.36 32.30
CA MET A 108 3.10 3.56 32.75
C MET A 108 1.74 3.22 33.37
N LYS A 109 1.03 2.22 32.84
CA LYS A 109 -0.21 1.72 33.45
C LYS A 109 0.03 1.19 34.86
N ILE A 110 1.11 0.42 35.08
CA ILE A 110 1.46 -0.11 36.40
C ILE A 110 1.82 1.04 37.36
N ARG A 111 2.59 2.03 36.89
CA ARG A 111 3.00 3.19 37.68
C ARG A 111 1.83 4.08 38.10
N HIS A 112 0.88 4.32 37.19
CA HIS A 112 -0.15 5.35 37.35
C HIS A 112 -1.57 4.80 37.62
N ARG A 113 -1.71 3.48 37.85
CA ARG A 113 -2.95 2.71 38.16
C ARG A 113 -4.24 3.39 37.71
N ASP A 114 -4.81 4.26 38.55
CA ASP A 114 -6.14 4.84 38.39
C ASP A 114 -6.18 6.08 37.49
N THR A 115 -5.06 6.76 37.30
CA THR A 115 -4.96 7.96 36.45
C THR A 115 -4.69 7.63 34.98
N PHE A 116 -4.19 6.44 34.68
CA PHE A 116 -3.77 6.06 33.34
C PHE A 116 -4.94 5.80 32.37
N LEU A 117 -6.07 5.30 32.87
CA LEU A 117 -7.26 5.01 32.07
C LEU A 117 -8.15 6.23 31.78
N LYS A 118 -7.73 7.42 32.21
CA LYS A 118 -8.42 8.68 31.89
C LYS A 118 -8.28 9.00 30.38
N ALA A 119 -8.90 10.10 29.95
CA ALA A 119 -8.98 10.49 28.53
C ALA A 119 -7.65 10.37 27.76
N ALA A 120 -6.52 10.72 28.39
CA ALA A 120 -5.18 10.61 27.80
C ALA A 120 -4.78 9.17 27.41
N GLY A 121 -5.06 8.16 28.23
CA GLY A 121 -4.76 6.76 27.91
C GLY A 121 -5.63 6.19 26.77
N SER A 122 -6.83 6.73 26.58
CA SER A 122 -7.72 6.33 25.46
C SER A 122 -7.17 6.76 24.10
N VAL A 123 -6.49 7.92 24.04
CA VAL A 123 -5.83 8.44 22.83
C VAL A 123 -4.67 7.53 22.47
N TRP A 124 -3.82 7.18 23.43
CA TRP A 124 -2.70 6.27 23.21
C TRP A 124 -3.12 4.89 22.74
N ARG A 125 -4.19 4.31 23.31
CA ARG A 125 -4.76 3.03 22.84
C ARG A 125 -5.27 3.15 21.40
N THR A 126 -5.76 4.31 20.99
CA THR A 126 -6.27 4.53 19.62
C THR A 126 -5.14 4.68 18.62
N VAL A 127 -4.09 5.45 18.94
CA VAL A 127 -2.86 5.51 18.14
C VAL A 127 -2.28 4.12 17.98
N PHE A 128 -2.22 3.36 19.07
CA PHE A 128 -1.67 2.00 19.08
C PHE A 128 -2.45 1.03 18.19
N VAL A 129 -3.77 1.00 18.29
CA VAL A 129 -4.63 0.15 17.45
C VAL A 129 -4.51 0.57 15.97
N LEU A 130 -4.42 1.87 15.68
CA LEU A 130 -4.26 2.35 14.30
C LEU A 130 -2.91 1.97 13.70
N THR A 131 -1.84 1.98 14.48
CA THR A 131 -0.49 1.71 13.97
C THR A 131 -0.15 0.22 13.89
N LEU A 132 -0.59 -0.60 14.84
CA LEU A 132 -0.21 -2.02 14.90
C LEU A 132 -1.24 -2.97 14.34
N MET A 133 -2.53 -2.63 14.45
CA MET A 133 -3.62 -3.51 14.06
C MET A 133 -4.60 -2.74 13.18
N PRO A 134 -4.16 -2.22 12.01
CA PRO A 134 -5.03 -1.48 11.11
C PRO A 134 -6.25 -2.31 10.68
N TRP A 135 -6.12 -3.64 10.64
CA TRP A 135 -7.24 -4.56 10.39
C TRP A 135 -8.29 -4.57 11.49
N MET A 136 -7.98 -4.18 12.73
CA MET A 136 -8.98 -4.04 13.80
C MET A 136 -9.83 -2.77 13.67
N ARG A 137 -9.44 -1.84 12.79
CA ARG A 137 -10.16 -0.60 12.55
C ARG A 137 -11.58 -0.87 12.06
N GLN A 138 -11.77 -1.88 11.21
CA GLN A 138 -13.10 -2.27 10.69
C GLN A 138 -14.05 -2.70 11.82
N TYR A 139 -13.57 -3.50 12.78
CA TYR A 139 -14.38 -3.97 13.90
C TYR A 139 -14.76 -2.85 14.86
N ARG A 140 -13.92 -1.81 15.02
CA ARG A 140 -14.28 -0.63 15.83
C ARG A 140 -15.36 0.23 15.16
N TYR A 141 -15.29 0.41 13.84
CA TYR A 141 -16.35 1.11 13.12
C TYR A 141 -17.65 0.30 13.16
N SER A 142 -17.58 -1.01 12.93
CA SER A 142 -18.75 -1.89 13.05
C SER A 142 -19.31 -1.96 14.47
N ALA A 143 -18.51 -1.84 15.53
CA ALA A 143 -19.04 -1.78 16.89
C ALA A 143 -19.77 -0.46 17.19
N ARG A 144 -19.24 0.68 16.72
CA ARG A 144 -19.85 2.01 16.93
C ARG A 144 -21.09 2.21 16.07
N TYR A 145 -20.99 1.88 14.79
CA TYR A 145 -22.10 2.03 13.84
C TYR A 145 -23.02 0.81 13.85
N GLY A 146 -22.60 -0.36 14.35
CA GLY A 146 -23.42 -1.59 14.41
C GLY A 146 -24.59 -1.53 15.40
N ALA A 147 -24.45 -0.76 16.48
CA ALA A 147 -25.55 -0.45 17.39
C ALA A 147 -26.44 0.68 16.82
N ASP A 148 -25.82 1.70 16.23
CA ASP A 148 -26.49 2.90 15.73
C ASP A 148 -27.24 2.66 14.40
N TRP A 149 -26.71 1.85 13.47
CA TRP A 149 -27.37 1.60 12.18
C TRP A 149 -28.68 0.84 12.34
N LYS A 150 -28.78 -0.10 13.30
CA LYS A 150 -30.05 -0.78 13.62
C LYS A 150 -31.07 0.20 14.18
N ALA A 151 -30.64 1.15 15.01
CA ALA A 151 -31.49 2.22 15.52
C ALA A 151 -31.94 3.16 14.40
N ARG A 152 -31.03 3.53 13.47
CA ARG A 152 -31.31 4.39 12.32
C ARG A 152 -32.25 3.75 11.30
N ILE A 153 -32.08 2.44 11.00
CA ILE A 153 -33.02 1.71 10.13
C ILE A 153 -34.39 1.57 10.79
N LYS A 154 -34.43 1.27 12.10
CA LYS A 154 -35.69 1.20 12.83
C LYS A 154 -36.42 2.55 12.79
N MET A 155 -35.70 3.67 12.95
CA MET A 155 -36.26 5.02 12.82
C MET A 155 -36.70 5.35 11.40
N ALA A 156 -35.93 4.98 10.38
CA ALA A 156 -36.29 5.19 8.98
C ALA A 156 -37.57 4.44 8.60
N ASN A 157 -37.68 3.16 9.01
CA ASN A 157 -38.88 2.37 8.79
C ASN A 157 -40.10 2.94 9.53
N LEU A 158 -39.93 3.44 10.77
CA LEU A 158 -41.00 4.10 11.52
C LEU A 158 -41.49 5.38 10.81
N LEU A 159 -40.57 6.19 10.29
CA LEU A 159 -40.91 7.39 9.53
C LEU A 159 -41.64 7.05 8.23
N GLU A 160 -41.18 6.03 7.51
CA GLU A 160 -41.83 5.58 6.26
C GLU A 160 -43.23 4.99 6.51
N THR A 161 -43.44 4.28 7.63
CA THR A 161 -44.79 3.84 8.02
C THR A 161 -45.70 4.99 8.44
N SER A 162 -45.14 6.10 8.92
CA SER A 162 -45.91 7.28 9.31
C SER A 162 -46.32 8.14 8.10
N THR A 163 -45.57 8.11 7.00
CA THR A 163 -45.87 8.91 5.80
C THR A 163 -46.85 8.23 4.85
N LYS A 164 -46.92 6.89 4.84
CA LYS A 164 -47.84 6.15 3.95
C LYS A 164 -49.32 6.24 4.38
N ASP A 165 -49.59 6.42 5.67
CA ASP A 165 -50.97 6.49 6.21
C ASP A 165 -51.19 7.74 7.07
N PRO A 166 -51.27 8.95 6.48
CA PRO A 166 -51.46 10.19 7.25
C PRO A 166 -52.74 10.13 8.10
N GLU A 167 -53.81 9.52 7.59
CA GLU A 167 -55.10 9.41 8.27
C GLU A 167 -55.07 8.47 9.51
N ASN A 168 -54.24 7.42 9.46
CA ASN A 168 -54.06 6.50 10.60
C ASN A 168 -53.15 7.11 11.67
N SER A 169 -52.19 7.95 11.26
CA SER A 169 -51.31 8.68 12.17
C SER A 169 -52.07 9.74 12.98
N GLU A 170 -53.02 10.46 12.37
CA GLU A 170 -53.89 11.41 13.09
C GLU A 170 -54.83 10.71 14.07
N LYS A 171 -55.41 9.56 13.70
CA LYS A 171 -56.26 8.76 14.61
C LYS A 171 -55.47 8.23 15.82
N LYS A 172 -54.22 7.77 15.63
CA LYS A 172 -53.34 7.37 16.75
C LYS A 172 -52.89 8.55 17.62
N ASN A 173 -52.60 9.70 17.01
CA ASN A 173 -52.19 10.90 17.74
C ASN A 173 -53.36 11.50 18.54
N SER A 174 -54.59 11.45 18.02
CA SER A 174 -55.78 11.84 18.77
C SER A 174 -56.10 10.87 19.90
N ALA A 175 -56.03 9.55 19.67
CA ALA A 175 -56.22 8.54 20.72
C ALA A 175 -55.21 8.65 21.86
N SER A 176 -53.93 8.86 21.55
CA SER A 176 -52.87 9.04 22.57
C SER A 176 -53.04 10.34 23.37
N ARG A 177 -53.46 11.44 22.73
CA ARG A 177 -53.81 12.69 23.44
C ARG A 177 -54.99 12.50 24.40
N ILE A 178 -56.01 11.75 23.98
CA ILE A 178 -57.17 11.44 24.84
C ILE A 178 -56.73 10.58 26.04
N ALA A 179 -55.90 9.56 25.82
CA ALA A 179 -55.39 8.70 26.89
C ALA A 179 -54.53 9.47 27.91
N VAL A 180 -53.67 10.40 27.45
CA VAL A 180 -52.87 11.26 28.35
C VAL A 180 -53.77 12.21 29.15
N LYS A 181 -54.81 12.77 28.53
CA LYS A 181 -55.77 13.65 29.20
C LYS A 181 -56.60 12.90 30.25
N SER A 182 -57.02 11.66 29.93
CA SER A 182 -57.69 10.75 30.87
C SER A 182 -56.80 10.40 32.07
N LYS A 183 -55.53 10.03 31.84
CA LYS A 183 -54.59 9.73 32.94
C LYS A 183 -54.35 10.93 33.86
N ARG A 184 -54.26 12.14 33.31
CA ARG A 184 -54.12 13.36 34.11
C ARG A 184 -55.38 13.68 34.92
N ALA A 185 -56.57 13.46 34.36
CA ALA A 185 -57.83 13.64 35.09
C ALA A 185 -57.98 12.61 36.23
N ALA A 186 -57.62 11.35 35.99
CA ALA A 186 -57.62 10.31 37.03
C ALA A 186 -56.60 10.59 38.13
N ALA A 187 -55.43 11.14 37.78
CA ALA A 187 -54.42 11.54 38.76
C ALA A 187 -54.89 12.73 39.64
N GLY A 188 -55.64 13.68 39.06
CA GLY A 188 -56.24 14.78 39.82
C GLY A 188 -57.35 14.33 40.77
N LEU A 189 -58.24 13.43 40.33
CA LEU A 189 -59.29 12.85 41.19
C LEU A 189 -58.73 12.00 42.33
N MET A 190 -57.62 11.29 42.10
CA MET A 190 -56.91 10.58 43.18
C MET A 190 -56.33 11.53 44.23
N GLN A 191 -56.01 12.78 43.88
CA GLN A 191 -55.57 13.79 44.86
C GLN A 191 -56.75 14.35 45.68
N GLU A 192 -57.92 14.58 45.08
CA GLU A 192 -59.11 15.08 45.80
C GLU A 192 -59.77 14.05 46.74
N ILE A 193 -59.59 12.75 46.52
CA ILE A 193 -60.13 11.69 47.41
C ILE A 193 -59.22 11.46 48.64
N PHE A 194 -57.98 11.94 48.59
CA PHE A 194 -56.98 11.76 49.65
C PHE A 194 -56.75 13.02 50.51
N GLU A 195 -57.51 14.09 50.28
CA GLU A 195 -57.66 15.27 51.17
C GLU A 195 -59.01 15.24 51.88
#